data_AF-C6HKA6-F1
#
_entry.id   AF-C6HKA6-F1
#
_cell.length_a   1.000
_cell.length_b   1.000
_cell.length_c   1.000
_cell.angle_alpha   90.00
_cell.angle_beta   90.00
_cell.angle_gamma   90.00
#
_symmetry.space_group_name_H-M   'P 1'
#
loop_
_entity.id
_entity.type
_entity.pdbx_description
1 polymer ?
#
loop_
_entity_poly.entity_id
_entity_poly.type
_entity_poly.pdbx_seq_one_letter_code
_entity_poly.pdbx_strand_id
1 'polypeptide(L)'
;MATFQLESQCPTCDWSDSKRKTCRYTSHVKLFYGADTRGVWSVGSDVVLKERPNIGSQDEMANIQFVKENTQIPIPSVINSDKERIADQVAKCLVQLRSLQSPQMQSLNHRPLYSGWLFLREPLTPHGPFTSETEFWDYLSLKLTKLPKEALARLRTRLPTSAPYTFTHGDLTFCNIIVKDGNLAGILDWEDAGYFPVWWEYVAATIGLGEGDAEWKALLRGKLGYDCLEAKNFWRDVYSLHFYPDLDEAGQQLLETLLEDTWIHTFATNGRFAPQ
;
A
#
# COMPACT_ATOMS: atom_id res chain seq x y z
N MET A 1 27.18 38.89 -11.88
CA MET A 1 26.27 38.10 -11.03
C MET A 1 25.28 37.40 -11.96
N ALA A 2 25.35 36.07 -12.08
CA ALA A 2 24.41 35.32 -12.89
C ALA A 2 23.12 35.14 -12.08
N THR A 3 22.02 35.73 -12.53
CA THR A 3 20.69 35.47 -12.00
C THR A 3 20.29 34.06 -12.36
N PHE A 4 20.30 33.15 -11.39
CA PHE A 4 19.64 31.85 -11.52
C PHE A 4 18.14 32.11 -11.65
N GLN A 5 17.61 31.99 -12.87
CA GLN A 5 16.17 31.91 -13.08
C GLN A 5 15.70 30.56 -12.52
N LEU A 6 14.90 30.60 -11.45
CA LEU A 6 14.11 29.45 -11.02
C LEU A 6 13.24 28.99 -12.19
N GLU A 7 13.48 27.78 -12.71
CA GLU A 7 12.65 27.20 -13.76
C GLU A 7 11.23 27.00 -13.22
N SER A 8 10.23 27.59 -13.87
CA SER A 8 8.83 27.34 -13.52
C SER A 8 8.46 25.90 -13.89
N GLN A 9 7.98 25.16 -12.90
CA GLN A 9 7.38 23.84 -13.11
C GLN A 9 5.93 24.02 -13.56
N CYS A 10 5.48 23.15 -14.46
CA CYS A 10 4.07 23.10 -14.82
C CYS A 10 3.28 22.54 -13.62
N PRO A 11 2.30 23.27 -13.07
CA PRO A 11 1.55 22.80 -11.89
C PRO A 11 0.64 21.59 -12.16
N THR A 12 0.50 21.18 -13.42
CA THR A 12 -0.35 20.05 -13.82
C THR A 12 0.43 18.75 -14.02
N CYS A 13 1.70 18.83 -14.44
CA CYS A 13 2.50 17.63 -14.74
C CYS A 13 3.89 17.65 -14.11
N ASP A 14 4.21 18.67 -13.32
CA ASP A 14 5.47 18.91 -12.61
C ASP A 14 6.74 18.98 -13.48
N TRP A 15 6.59 18.98 -14.81
CA TRP A 15 7.72 19.09 -15.71
C TRP A 15 8.21 20.52 -15.82
N SER A 16 9.53 20.70 -15.68
CA SER A 16 10.19 21.97 -15.97
C SER A 16 10.14 22.28 -17.48
N ASP A 17 10.33 23.55 -17.83
CA ASP A 17 10.43 23.99 -19.22
C ASP A 17 11.55 23.26 -19.98
N SER A 18 12.67 22.97 -19.32
CA SER A 18 13.80 22.24 -19.90
C SER A 18 13.41 20.80 -20.25
N LYS A 19 12.71 20.10 -19.34
CA LYS A 19 12.23 18.73 -19.58
C LYS A 19 11.21 18.67 -20.73
N ARG A 20 10.30 19.64 -20.81
CA ARG A 20 9.33 19.74 -21.92
C ARG A 20 10.02 19.96 -23.28
N LYS A 21 11.04 20.81 -23.34
CA LYS A 21 11.79 21.08 -24.59
C LYS A 21 12.61 19.88 -25.06
N THR A 22 13.29 19.19 -24.14
CA THR A 22 14.18 18.07 -24.48
C THR A 22 13.42 16.81 -24.91
N CYS A 23 12.28 16.51 -24.27
CA CYS A 23 11.47 15.33 -24.61
C CYS A 23 10.65 15.49 -25.90
N ARG A 24 10.54 16.70 -26.48
CA ARG A 24 9.70 17.01 -27.66
C ARG A 24 8.25 16.54 -27.55
N TYR A 25 7.77 16.32 -26.33
CA TYR A 25 6.41 15.84 -26.06
C TYR A 25 5.44 17.02 -26.03
N THR A 26 4.36 16.92 -26.81
CA THR A 26 3.25 17.86 -26.77
C THR A 26 2.02 17.14 -26.26
N SER A 27 1.56 17.49 -25.04
CA SER A 27 0.33 16.90 -24.50
C SER A 27 -0.86 17.23 -25.38
N HIS A 28 -1.64 16.21 -25.74
CA HIS A 28 -2.97 16.36 -26.36
C HIS A 28 -4.09 16.46 -25.31
N VAL A 29 -3.73 16.49 -24.02
CA VAL A 29 -4.64 16.85 -22.93
C VAL A 29 -4.49 18.35 -22.67
N LYS A 30 -5.54 19.15 -22.94
CA LYS A 30 -5.49 20.62 -22.81
C LYS A 30 -6.68 21.14 -22.02
N LEU A 31 -6.44 21.96 -21.00
CA LEU A 31 -7.47 22.78 -20.38
C LEU A 31 -7.88 23.86 -21.40
N PHE A 32 -9.13 23.83 -21.88
CA PHE A 32 -9.63 24.82 -22.83
C PHE A 32 -10.71 25.72 -22.24
N TYR A 33 -11.24 25.36 -21.06
CA TYR A 33 -12.17 26.19 -20.32
C TYR A 33 -12.01 25.97 -18.81
N GLY A 34 -11.99 27.05 -18.05
CA GLY A 34 -11.92 27.03 -16.59
C GLY A 34 -12.89 28.04 -15.99
N ALA A 35 -13.57 27.66 -14.92
CA ALA A 35 -14.46 28.57 -14.19
C ALA A 35 -14.52 28.16 -12.71
N ASP A 36 -14.21 29.11 -11.82
CA ASP A 36 -14.11 28.87 -10.38
C ASP A 36 -13.17 27.68 -10.08
N THR A 37 -13.65 26.65 -9.41
CA THR A 37 -12.87 25.44 -9.06
C THR A 37 -12.96 24.34 -10.13
N ARG A 38 -13.47 24.64 -11.33
CA ARG A 38 -13.80 23.65 -12.36
C ARG A 38 -12.91 23.78 -13.57
N GLY A 39 -12.45 22.65 -14.09
CA GLY A 39 -11.69 22.55 -15.32
C GLY A 39 -12.44 21.77 -16.39
N VAL A 40 -12.32 22.17 -17.65
CA VAL A 40 -12.77 21.38 -18.80
C VAL A 40 -11.62 21.18 -19.75
N TRP A 41 -11.30 19.91 -19.95
CA TRP A 41 -10.13 19.45 -20.68
C TRP A 41 -10.55 18.77 -21.96
N SER A 42 -9.83 19.02 -23.05
CA SER A 42 -9.87 18.16 -24.23
C SER A 42 -8.83 17.08 -24.05
N VAL A 43 -9.17 15.84 -24.43
CA VAL A 43 -8.26 14.71 -24.51
C VAL A 43 -8.25 14.26 -25.97
N GLY A 44 -7.25 14.70 -26.73
CA GLY A 44 -7.27 14.58 -28.18
C GLY A 44 -8.32 15.50 -28.81
N SER A 45 -8.88 15.07 -29.95
CA SER A 45 -9.94 15.81 -30.66
C SER A 45 -11.36 15.44 -30.25
N ASP A 46 -11.55 14.28 -29.62
CA ASP A 46 -12.87 13.63 -29.57
C ASP A 46 -13.45 13.52 -28.16
N VAL A 47 -12.65 13.77 -27.12
CA VAL A 47 -13.05 13.57 -25.73
C VAL A 47 -12.95 14.88 -24.95
N VAL A 48 -14.00 15.17 -24.18
CA VAL A 48 -14.04 16.27 -23.22
C VAL A 48 -14.19 15.71 -21.81
N LEU A 49 -13.24 16.03 -20.94
CA LEU A 49 -13.27 15.71 -19.51
C LEU A 49 -13.68 16.95 -18.72
N LYS A 50 -14.75 16.86 -17.93
CA LYS A 50 -15.15 17.91 -16.99
C LYS A 50 -14.66 17.52 -15.59
N GLU A 51 -13.69 18.27 -15.09
CA GLU A 51 -13.12 18.11 -13.76
C GLU A 51 -13.84 19.03 -12.77
N ARG A 52 -14.24 18.47 -11.63
CA ARG A 52 -14.83 19.20 -10.52
C ARG A 52 -14.31 18.63 -9.19
N PRO A 53 -14.05 19.48 -8.18
CA PRO A 53 -13.77 19.01 -6.83
C PRO A 53 -14.99 18.30 -6.27
N ASN A 54 -14.76 17.34 -5.38
CA ASN A 54 -15.82 16.60 -4.70
C ASN A 54 -16.47 17.41 -3.55
N ILE A 55 -16.96 18.62 -3.87
CA ILE A 55 -17.53 19.58 -2.91
C ILE A 55 -18.82 20.17 -3.53
N GLY A 56 -19.94 20.11 -2.79
CA GLY A 56 -21.24 20.64 -3.21
C GLY A 56 -22.30 19.56 -3.49
N SER A 57 -23.38 19.93 -4.19
CA SER A 57 -24.46 19.01 -4.56
C SER A 57 -23.93 17.88 -5.46
N GLN A 58 -24.21 16.63 -5.07
CA GLN A 58 -23.88 15.42 -5.83
C GLN A 58 -25.10 14.90 -6.64
N ASP A 59 -26.12 15.73 -6.80
CA ASP A 59 -27.39 15.33 -7.42
C ASP A 59 -27.30 15.18 -8.95
N GLU A 60 -26.19 15.61 -9.57
CA GLU A 60 -25.99 15.51 -11.04
C GLU A 60 -26.18 14.07 -11.52
N MET A 61 -25.74 13.10 -10.73
CA MET A 61 -25.91 11.67 -11.01
C MET A 61 -27.37 11.22 -11.02
N ALA A 62 -28.10 11.53 -9.97
CA ALA A 62 -29.53 11.22 -9.86
C ALA A 62 -30.34 11.95 -10.96
N ASN A 63 -29.98 13.20 -11.25
CA ASN A 63 -30.62 14.01 -12.29
C ASN A 63 -30.35 13.46 -13.70
N ILE A 64 -29.11 13.08 -14.02
CA ILE A 64 -28.77 12.44 -15.31
C ILE A 64 -29.57 11.15 -15.48
N GLN A 65 -29.67 10.33 -14.44
CA GLN A 65 -30.44 9.09 -14.48
C GLN A 65 -31.94 9.36 -14.67
N PHE A 66 -32.50 10.33 -13.94
CA PHE A 66 -33.89 10.75 -14.10
C PHE A 66 -34.17 11.25 -15.53
N VAL A 67 -33.29 12.09 -16.09
CA VAL A 67 -33.43 12.60 -17.47
C VAL A 67 -33.33 11.46 -18.49
N LYS A 68 -32.45 10.49 -18.27
CA LYS A 68 -32.33 9.28 -19.11
C LYS A 68 -33.61 8.47 -19.17
N GLU A 69 -34.23 8.27 -18.00
CA GLU A 69 -35.42 7.43 -17.85
C GLU A 69 -36.69 8.11 -18.39
N ASN A 70 -36.73 9.45 -18.36
CA ASN A 70 -37.96 10.21 -18.64
C ASN A 70 -37.90 11.02 -19.95
N THR A 71 -36.78 11.02 -20.67
CA THR A 71 -36.62 11.83 -21.89
C THR A 71 -35.79 11.12 -22.96
N GLN A 72 -35.78 11.66 -24.18
CA GLN A 72 -34.88 11.23 -25.26
C GLN A 72 -33.63 12.12 -25.36
N ILE A 73 -33.38 12.97 -24.37
CA ILE A 73 -32.24 13.88 -24.39
C ILE A 73 -30.95 13.05 -24.36
N PRO A 74 -30.01 13.26 -25.30
CA PRO A 74 -28.73 12.59 -25.27
C PRO A 74 -27.95 13.05 -24.05
N ILE A 75 -27.71 12.12 -23.12
CA ILE A 75 -26.93 12.36 -21.91
C ILE A 75 -25.59 11.62 -21.98
N PRO A 76 -24.54 12.15 -21.33
CA PRO A 76 -23.27 11.44 -21.26
C PRO A 76 -23.43 10.09 -20.56
N SER A 77 -22.70 9.08 -21.02
CA SER A 77 -22.57 7.82 -20.30
C SER A 77 -21.91 8.09 -18.95
N VAL A 78 -22.60 7.75 -17.87
CA VAL A 78 -21.98 7.78 -16.55
C VAL A 78 -21.08 6.57 -16.42
N ILE A 79 -19.80 6.82 -16.15
CA ILE A 79 -18.89 5.81 -15.64
C ILE A 79 -19.07 5.80 -14.12
N ASN A 80 -19.89 4.89 -13.60
CA ASN A 80 -19.95 4.70 -12.16
C ASN A 80 -18.59 4.19 -11.69
N SER A 81 -18.06 4.77 -10.60
CA SER A 81 -16.95 4.18 -9.89
C SER A 81 -17.48 2.94 -9.16
N ASP A 82 -17.61 1.82 -9.88
CA ASP A 82 -18.03 0.52 -9.32
C ASP A 82 -16.93 -0.08 -8.42
N LYS A 83 -16.11 0.76 -7.76
CA LYS A 83 -14.98 0.39 -6.92
C LYS A 83 -15.38 -0.66 -5.88
N GLU A 84 -16.56 -0.52 -5.28
CA GLU A 84 -17.12 -1.48 -4.32
C GLU A 84 -17.27 -2.89 -4.93
N ARG A 85 -17.93 -2.96 -6.10
CA ARG A 85 -18.14 -4.21 -6.83
C ARG A 85 -16.81 -4.81 -7.32
N ILE A 86 -15.89 -3.97 -7.78
CA ILE A 86 -14.57 -4.41 -8.21
C ILE A 86 -13.75 -4.92 -7.02
N ALA A 87 -13.77 -4.23 -5.87
CA ALA A 87 -13.12 -4.68 -4.65
C ALA A 87 -13.68 -6.02 -4.16
N ASP A 88 -15.00 -6.22 -4.24
CA ASP A 88 -15.64 -7.51 -3.93
C ASP A 88 -15.14 -8.63 -4.87
N GLN A 89 -14.96 -8.34 -6.16
CA GLN A 89 -14.43 -9.31 -7.12
C GLN A 89 -12.94 -9.61 -6.88
N VAL A 90 -12.12 -8.60 -6.59
CA VAL A 90 -10.70 -8.77 -6.24
C VAL A 90 -10.56 -9.57 -4.94
N ALA A 91 -11.37 -9.29 -3.92
CA ALA A 91 -11.38 -10.07 -2.68
C ALA A 91 -11.70 -11.56 -2.92
N LYS A 92 -12.64 -11.87 -3.83
CA LYS A 92 -12.92 -13.26 -4.24
C LYS A 92 -11.74 -13.92 -4.96
N CYS A 93 -10.96 -13.16 -5.74
CA CYS A 93 -9.71 -13.66 -6.33
C CYS A 93 -8.67 -13.95 -5.23
N LEU A 94 -8.56 -13.08 -4.23
CA LEU A 94 -7.63 -13.28 -3.11
C LEU A 94 -7.95 -14.54 -2.29
N VAL A 95 -9.23 -14.87 -2.11
CA VAL A 95 -9.61 -16.17 -1.50
C VAL A 95 -9.07 -17.34 -2.30
N GLN A 96 -9.10 -17.27 -3.63
CA GLN A 96 -8.52 -18.30 -4.50
C GLN A 96 -6.99 -18.35 -4.37
N LEU A 97 -6.30 -17.20 -4.35
CA LEU A 97 -4.85 -17.16 -4.16
C LEU A 97 -4.44 -17.73 -2.79
N ARG A 98 -5.19 -17.45 -1.73
CA ARG A 98 -4.96 -17.98 -0.38
C ARG A 98 -5.08 -19.50 -0.31
N SER A 99 -5.85 -20.12 -1.21
CA SER A 99 -5.94 -21.58 -1.30
C SER A 99 -4.66 -22.22 -1.87
N LEU A 100 -3.85 -21.45 -2.58
CA LEU A 100 -2.54 -21.87 -3.08
C LEU A 100 -1.51 -21.73 -1.96
N GLN A 101 -1.13 -22.85 -1.35
CA GLN A 101 -0.23 -22.89 -0.21
C GLN A 101 1.11 -23.52 -0.57
N SER A 102 2.15 -23.13 0.17
CA SER A 102 3.50 -23.69 0.07
C SER A 102 4.06 -23.97 1.47
N PRO A 103 4.88 -25.03 1.63
CA PRO A 103 5.63 -25.25 2.86
C PRO A 103 6.79 -24.26 3.04
N GLN A 104 7.16 -23.51 1.99
CA GLN A 104 8.28 -22.57 1.98
C GLN A 104 7.83 -21.19 1.53
N MET A 105 8.49 -20.17 2.08
CA MET A 105 8.33 -18.78 1.68
C MET A 105 9.26 -18.50 0.50
N GLN A 106 8.70 -18.39 -0.70
CA GLN A 106 9.47 -18.35 -1.95
C GLN A 106 8.59 -17.88 -3.12
N SER A 107 9.19 -17.44 -4.21
CA SER A 107 8.50 -17.37 -5.50
C SER A 107 8.42 -18.78 -6.14
N LEU A 108 7.72 -18.90 -7.26
CA LEU A 108 7.57 -20.17 -7.97
C LEU A 108 8.93 -20.79 -8.32
N ASN A 109 9.00 -22.12 -8.35
CA ASN A 109 10.21 -22.88 -8.69
C ASN A 109 11.43 -22.57 -7.79
N HIS A 110 11.20 -22.38 -6.48
CA HIS A 110 12.26 -22.09 -5.49
C HIS A 110 13.06 -20.81 -5.79
N ARG A 111 12.43 -19.85 -6.47
CA ARG A 111 13.04 -18.54 -6.76
C ARG A 111 12.89 -17.61 -5.55
N PRO A 112 13.78 -16.61 -5.41
CA PRO A 112 13.66 -15.62 -4.36
C PRO A 112 12.39 -14.78 -4.53
N LEU A 113 11.93 -14.21 -3.42
CA LEU A 113 10.90 -13.18 -3.39
C LEU A 113 11.53 -11.79 -3.61
N TYR A 114 10.73 -10.87 -4.11
CA TYR A 114 11.04 -9.44 -4.22
C TYR A 114 9.94 -8.68 -3.48
N SER A 115 10.32 -7.93 -2.45
CA SER A 115 9.38 -7.11 -1.69
C SER A 115 10.13 -6.11 -0.81
N GLY A 116 10.30 -4.89 -1.33
CA GLY A 116 10.93 -3.81 -0.55
C GLY A 116 10.18 -3.50 0.75
N TRP A 117 8.85 -3.62 0.74
CA TRP A 117 8.00 -3.33 1.89
C TRP A 117 8.07 -4.38 3.00
N LEU A 118 8.12 -5.68 2.67
CA LEU A 118 8.22 -6.72 3.71
C LEU A 118 9.59 -6.71 4.37
N PHE A 119 10.64 -6.63 3.57
CA PHE A 119 12.01 -6.81 4.04
C PHE A 119 12.74 -5.49 4.31
N LEU A 120 12.11 -4.35 4.03
CA LEU A 120 12.65 -3.00 4.21
C LEU A 120 13.93 -2.74 3.40
N ARG A 121 14.11 -3.46 2.28
CA ARG A 121 15.30 -3.38 1.41
C ARG A 121 14.94 -2.74 0.06
N GLU A 122 15.96 -2.48 -0.74
CA GLU A 122 15.78 -1.99 -2.10
C GLU A 122 14.90 -2.95 -2.91
N PRO A 123 13.99 -2.46 -3.78
CA PRO A 123 12.98 -3.28 -4.44
C PRO A 123 13.51 -4.52 -5.17
N LEU A 124 14.68 -4.42 -5.80
CA LEU A 124 15.28 -5.50 -6.59
C LEU A 124 16.14 -6.47 -5.76
N THR A 125 16.10 -6.38 -4.43
CA THR A 125 16.85 -7.29 -3.56
C THR A 125 16.16 -8.66 -3.54
N PRO A 126 16.86 -9.76 -3.84
CA PRO A 126 16.27 -11.10 -3.72
C PRO A 126 16.21 -11.56 -2.26
N HIS A 127 15.15 -12.29 -1.90
CA HIS A 127 14.91 -12.77 -0.54
C HIS A 127 14.54 -14.26 -0.49
N GLY A 128 15.13 -14.99 0.46
CA GLY A 128 14.86 -16.42 0.63
C GLY A 128 15.40 -17.28 -0.51
N PRO A 129 14.81 -18.47 -0.76
CA PRO A 129 13.69 -19.09 -0.05
C PRO A 129 13.89 -19.22 1.47
N PHE A 130 12.80 -19.22 2.23
CA PHE A 130 12.82 -19.52 3.68
C PHE A 130 11.97 -20.74 3.97
N THR A 131 12.50 -21.65 4.78
CA THR A 131 11.85 -22.93 5.13
C THR A 131 11.18 -22.90 6.49
N SER A 132 11.42 -21.85 7.28
CA SER A 132 10.82 -21.68 8.59
C SER A 132 10.61 -20.21 8.96
N GLU A 133 9.71 -19.98 9.92
CA GLU A 133 9.50 -18.66 10.52
C GLU A 133 10.76 -18.13 11.22
N THR A 134 11.61 -19.02 11.74
CA THR A 134 12.90 -18.62 12.34
C THR A 134 13.85 -18.06 11.30
N GLU A 135 14.01 -18.74 10.15
CA GLU A 135 14.85 -18.21 9.05
C GLU A 135 14.33 -16.88 8.52
N PHE A 136 13.00 -16.75 8.39
CA PHE A 136 12.37 -15.49 8.00
C PHE A 136 12.68 -14.37 9.01
N TRP A 137 12.47 -14.60 10.30
CA TRP A 137 12.76 -13.61 11.34
C TRP A 137 14.24 -13.24 11.38
N ASP A 138 15.13 -14.23 11.36
CA ASP A 138 16.58 -13.98 11.43
C ASP A 138 17.02 -13.09 10.27
N TYR A 139 16.48 -13.31 9.06
CA TYR A 139 16.73 -12.46 7.90
C TYR A 139 16.11 -11.06 8.00
N LEU A 140 14.85 -10.94 8.47
CA LEU A 140 14.17 -9.66 8.66
C LEU A 140 14.91 -8.79 9.70
N SER A 141 15.35 -9.42 10.80
CA SER A 141 16.02 -8.77 11.92
C SER A 141 17.38 -8.14 11.56
N LEU A 142 17.97 -8.52 10.41
CA LEU A 142 19.18 -7.88 9.88
C LEU A 142 19.00 -6.37 9.62
N LYS A 143 17.76 -5.89 9.48
CA LYS A 143 17.45 -4.46 9.31
C LYS A 143 17.23 -3.74 10.63
N LEU A 144 17.33 -4.47 11.75
CA LEU A 144 17.10 -4.01 13.11
C LEU A 144 18.31 -4.25 14.03
N THR A 145 19.49 -4.57 13.47
CA THR A 145 20.68 -4.99 14.24
C THR A 145 21.24 -3.93 15.18
N LYS A 146 20.86 -2.67 14.99
CA LYS A 146 21.27 -1.55 15.86
C LYS A 146 20.42 -1.46 17.14
N LEU A 147 19.26 -2.10 17.19
CA LEU A 147 18.41 -2.08 18.38
C LEU A 147 19.06 -2.83 19.56
N PRO A 148 18.70 -2.48 20.81
CA PRO A 148 19.01 -3.30 21.97
C PRO A 148 18.53 -4.74 21.79
N LYS A 149 19.34 -5.72 22.23
CA LYS A 149 19.06 -7.14 22.03
C LYS A 149 17.76 -7.58 22.71
N GLU A 150 17.47 -6.99 23.87
CA GLU A 150 16.27 -7.24 24.66
C GLU A 150 15.02 -6.78 23.90
N ALA A 151 15.06 -5.59 23.31
CA ALA A 151 13.98 -5.07 22.49
C ALA A 151 13.75 -5.94 21.24
N LEU A 152 14.83 -6.37 20.58
CA LEU A 152 14.75 -7.27 19.42
C LEU A 152 14.16 -8.64 19.80
N ALA A 153 14.54 -9.19 20.96
CA ALA A 153 14.00 -10.45 21.46
C ALA A 153 12.49 -10.35 21.77
N ARG A 154 12.03 -9.25 22.35
CA ARG A 154 10.58 -9.03 22.59
C ARG A 154 9.81 -8.70 21.31
N LEU A 155 10.43 -8.02 20.35
CA LEU A 155 9.82 -7.82 19.04
C LEU A 155 9.60 -9.16 18.33
N ARG A 156 10.57 -10.10 18.44
CA ARG A 156 10.44 -11.47 17.90
C ARG A 156 9.21 -12.19 18.44
N THR A 157 8.89 -12.05 19.73
CA THR A 157 7.72 -12.72 20.33
C THR A 157 6.38 -12.16 19.84
N ARG A 158 6.40 -11.02 19.15
CA ARG A 158 5.22 -10.38 18.55
C ARG A 158 5.03 -10.73 17.07
N LEU A 159 5.95 -11.52 16.48
CA LEU A 159 5.80 -12.02 15.12
C LEU A 159 4.56 -12.93 15.04
N PRO A 160 3.55 -12.59 14.22
CA PRO A 160 2.39 -13.46 14.04
C PRO A 160 2.76 -14.71 13.26
N THR A 161 2.00 -15.79 13.48
CA THR A 161 2.16 -17.04 12.73
C THR A 161 2.14 -16.78 11.22
N SER A 162 3.24 -17.12 10.57
CA SER A 162 3.46 -16.85 9.15
C SER A 162 2.87 -17.94 8.26
N ALA A 163 2.75 -19.17 8.77
CA ALA A 163 2.24 -20.32 8.03
C ALA A 163 0.69 -20.41 8.06
N PRO A 164 0.05 -21.04 7.06
CA PRO A 164 0.65 -21.53 5.82
C PRO A 164 1.14 -20.37 4.93
N TYR A 165 2.22 -20.55 4.18
CA TYR A 165 2.62 -19.52 3.22
C TYR A 165 1.65 -19.55 2.04
N THR A 166 0.97 -18.43 1.79
CA THR A 166 -0.07 -18.32 0.76
C THR A 166 0.41 -17.52 -0.43
N PHE A 167 -0.03 -17.91 -1.63
CA PHE A 167 0.27 -17.13 -2.82
C PHE A 167 -0.35 -15.73 -2.69
N THR A 168 0.50 -14.72 -2.83
CA THR A 168 0.22 -13.31 -2.57
C THR A 168 0.66 -12.54 -3.79
N HIS A 169 -0.14 -11.56 -4.20
CA HIS A 169 0.17 -10.68 -5.32
C HIS A 169 1.26 -9.69 -4.96
N GLY A 170 1.16 -9.06 -3.79
CA GLY A 170 2.19 -8.14 -3.27
C GLY A 170 2.00 -6.68 -3.69
N ASP A 171 1.40 -6.42 -4.85
CA ASP A 171 1.10 -5.05 -5.31
C ASP A 171 -0.33 -4.84 -5.89
N LEU A 172 -1.37 -4.98 -5.06
CA LEU A 172 -2.76 -4.75 -5.48
C LEU A 172 -3.17 -3.26 -5.48
N THR A 173 -2.41 -2.46 -6.21
CA THR A 173 -2.74 -1.05 -6.49
C THR A 173 -3.86 -0.95 -7.52
N PHE A 174 -4.61 0.16 -7.50
CA PHE A 174 -5.73 0.33 -8.45
C PHE A 174 -5.30 0.38 -9.92
N CYS A 175 -4.04 0.75 -10.21
CA CYS A 175 -3.50 0.74 -11.58
C CYS A 175 -3.29 -0.66 -12.14
N ASN A 176 -3.19 -1.68 -11.27
CA ASN A 176 -3.04 -3.08 -11.66
C ASN A 176 -4.39 -3.78 -11.86
N ILE A 177 -5.50 -3.06 -11.72
CA ILE A 177 -6.86 -3.59 -11.85
C ILE A 177 -7.48 -3.16 -13.17
N ILE A 178 -7.77 -4.13 -14.04
CA ILE A 178 -8.43 -3.88 -15.32
C ILE A 178 -9.92 -4.11 -15.18
N VAL A 179 -10.70 -3.11 -15.56
CA VAL A 179 -12.16 -3.13 -15.51
C VAL A 179 -12.73 -3.09 -16.94
N LYS A 180 -13.67 -3.98 -17.22
CA LYS A 180 -14.44 -4.00 -18.47
C LYS A 180 -15.92 -4.14 -18.13
N ASP A 181 -16.76 -3.29 -18.72
CA ASP A 181 -18.22 -3.30 -18.49
C ASP A 181 -18.58 -3.29 -16.99
N GLY A 182 -17.80 -2.52 -16.21
CA GLY A 182 -17.94 -2.40 -14.76
C GLY A 182 -17.57 -3.66 -13.96
N ASN A 183 -16.93 -4.65 -14.56
CA ASN A 183 -16.47 -5.86 -13.88
C ASN A 183 -14.95 -6.01 -13.98
N LEU A 184 -14.36 -6.69 -12.99
CA LEU A 184 -12.97 -7.10 -13.00
C LEU A 184 -12.73 -7.97 -14.22
N ALA A 185 -11.85 -7.51 -15.09
CA ALA A 185 -11.48 -8.20 -16.33
C ALA A 185 -10.05 -8.76 -16.26
N GLY A 186 -9.21 -8.21 -15.38
CA GLY A 186 -7.85 -8.70 -15.18
C GLY A 186 -7.16 -8.05 -13.99
N ILE A 187 -6.16 -8.78 -13.47
CA ILE A 187 -5.18 -8.28 -12.50
C ILE A 187 -3.82 -8.37 -13.21
N LEU A 188 -3.08 -7.27 -13.21
CA LEU A 188 -1.77 -7.15 -13.84
C LEU A 188 -0.65 -7.18 -12.79
N ASP A 189 0.58 -7.21 -13.29
CA ASP A 189 1.79 -6.97 -12.50
C ASP A 189 2.10 -8.02 -11.41
N TRP A 190 2.18 -9.28 -11.85
CA TRP A 190 2.46 -10.44 -10.99
C TRP A 190 3.96 -10.66 -10.72
N GLU A 191 4.83 -9.69 -11.00
CA GLU A 191 6.29 -9.90 -10.94
C GLU A 191 6.81 -10.13 -9.52
N ASP A 192 6.19 -9.49 -8.53
CA ASP A 192 6.51 -9.63 -7.11
C ASP A 192 5.71 -10.75 -6.42
N ALA A 193 4.90 -11.49 -7.18
CA ALA A 193 4.04 -12.52 -6.62
C ALA A 193 4.84 -13.75 -6.12
N GLY A 194 4.34 -14.35 -5.06
CA GLY A 194 4.97 -15.54 -4.46
C GLY A 194 4.24 -16.04 -3.22
N TYR A 195 4.82 -17.03 -2.56
CA TYR A 195 4.34 -17.54 -1.28
C TYR A 195 4.94 -16.72 -0.15
N PHE A 196 4.10 -15.90 0.47
CA PHE A 196 4.43 -15.00 1.58
C PHE A 196 3.73 -15.45 2.86
N PRO A 197 4.03 -14.85 4.04
CA PRO A 197 3.26 -15.08 5.24
C PRO A 197 1.76 -14.89 4.99
N VAL A 198 0.92 -15.72 5.60
CA VAL A 198 -0.55 -15.74 5.37
C VAL A 198 -1.24 -14.38 5.54
N TRP A 199 -0.62 -13.49 6.30
CA TRP A 199 -1.12 -12.15 6.60
C TRP A 199 -0.58 -11.06 5.66
N TRP A 200 0.38 -11.36 4.79
CA TRP A 200 1.14 -10.32 4.07
C TRP A 200 0.28 -9.52 3.10
N GLU A 201 -0.60 -10.14 2.30
CA GLU A 201 -1.50 -9.40 1.39
C GLU A 201 -2.34 -8.35 2.13
N TYR A 202 -2.84 -8.70 3.32
CA TYR A 202 -3.62 -7.76 4.15
C TYR A 202 -2.75 -6.58 4.62
N VAL A 203 -1.52 -6.86 5.06
CA VAL A 203 -0.59 -5.83 5.54
C VAL A 203 -0.10 -4.95 4.38
N ALA A 204 0.25 -5.53 3.23
CA ALA A 204 0.60 -4.81 2.02
C ALA A 204 -0.54 -3.89 1.56
N ALA A 205 -1.78 -4.35 1.67
CA ALA A 205 -2.95 -3.51 1.44
C ALA A 205 -3.11 -2.36 2.45
N THR A 206 -2.34 -2.28 3.54
CA THR A 206 -2.34 -1.08 4.42
C THR A 206 -1.38 0.02 3.97
N ILE A 207 -0.51 -0.28 3.01
CA ILE A 207 0.50 0.62 2.47
C ILE A 207 -0.09 1.28 1.23
N GLY A 208 -0.49 2.56 1.33
CA GLY A 208 -1.06 3.32 0.22
C GLY A 208 -0.03 4.24 -0.45
N LEU A 209 0.10 4.14 -1.77
CA LEU A 209 0.98 4.99 -2.58
C LEU A 209 0.21 6.23 -3.09
N GLY A 210 -0.24 7.06 -2.14
CA GLY A 210 -1.08 8.23 -2.39
C GLY A 210 -2.56 8.03 -2.00
N GLU A 211 -3.34 9.11 -2.07
CA GLU A 211 -4.71 9.14 -1.56
C GLU A 211 -5.63 8.15 -2.26
N GLY A 212 -5.60 8.10 -3.60
CA GLY A 212 -6.45 7.19 -4.37
C GLY A 212 -6.13 5.70 -4.15
N ASP A 213 -4.85 5.37 -3.98
CA ASP A 213 -4.44 4.00 -3.66
C ASP A 213 -4.79 3.62 -2.22
N ALA A 214 -4.63 4.56 -1.26
CA ALA A 214 -5.06 4.36 0.11
C ALA A 214 -6.57 4.13 0.22
N GLU A 215 -7.38 4.89 -0.51
CA GLU A 215 -8.85 4.72 -0.60
C GLU A 215 -9.21 3.34 -1.18
N TRP A 216 -8.61 2.98 -2.33
CA TRP A 216 -8.82 1.69 -2.97
C TRP A 216 -8.46 0.52 -2.05
N LYS A 217 -7.27 0.55 -1.45
CA LYS A 217 -6.84 -0.54 -0.58
C LYS A 217 -7.63 -0.59 0.73
N ALA A 218 -8.09 0.55 1.25
CA ALA A 218 -9.01 0.57 2.39
C ALA A 218 -10.34 -0.11 2.06
N LEU A 219 -10.89 0.19 0.89
CA LEU A 219 -12.08 -0.47 0.38
C LEU A 219 -11.86 -1.98 0.22
N LEU A 220 -10.77 -2.40 -0.43
CA LEU A 220 -10.43 -3.81 -0.63
C LEU A 220 -10.32 -4.55 0.71
N ARG A 221 -9.62 -3.99 1.70
CA ARG A 221 -9.54 -4.60 3.04
C ARG A 221 -10.91 -4.78 3.69
N GLY A 222 -11.83 -3.85 3.48
CA GLY A 222 -13.22 -3.98 3.93
C GLY A 222 -13.97 -5.19 3.33
N LYS A 223 -13.50 -5.72 2.19
CA LYS A 223 -14.12 -6.87 1.49
C LYS A 223 -13.49 -8.22 1.80
N LEU A 224 -12.32 -8.26 2.45
CA LEU A 224 -11.57 -9.51 2.67
C LEU A 224 -12.28 -10.48 3.63
N GLY A 225 -13.22 -10.01 4.46
CA GLY A 225 -13.96 -10.85 5.41
C GLY A 225 -13.12 -11.38 6.58
N TYR A 226 -11.86 -10.96 6.68
CA TYR A 226 -10.94 -11.21 7.78
C TYR A 226 -10.08 -9.96 8.02
N ASP A 227 -9.50 -9.85 9.21
CA ASP A 227 -8.47 -8.88 9.51
C ASP A 227 -7.17 -9.56 9.97
N CYS A 228 -6.06 -8.86 9.81
CA CYS A 228 -4.76 -9.27 10.32
C CYS A 228 -4.16 -8.12 11.13
N LEU A 229 -4.92 -7.59 12.10
CA LEU A 229 -4.52 -6.40 12.86
C LEU A 229 -3.23 -6.61 13.65
N GLU A 230 -3.04 -7.80 14.24
CA GLU A 230 -1.79 -8.16 14.93
C GLU A 230 -0.59 -8.08 13.98
N ALA A 231 -0.72 -8.64 12.77
CA ALA A 231 0.33 -8.61 11.76
C ALA A 231 0.59 -7.20 11.22
N LYS A 232 -0.47 -6.41 11.02
CA LYS A 232 -0.36 -5.00 10.66
C LYS A 232 0.42 -4.22 11.72
N ASN A 233 0.08 -4.41 13.00
CA ASN A 233 0.75 -3.72 14.11
C ASN A 233 2.20 -4.18 14.23
N PHE A 234 2.46 -5.49 14.14
CA PHE A 234 3.82 -6.02 14.12
C PHE A 234 4.68 -5.42 13.00
N TRP A 235 4.16 -5.38 11.75
CA TRP A 235 4.91 -4.80 10.64
C TRP A 235 5.14 -3.30 10.83
N ARG A 236 4.15 -2.55 11.34
CA ARG A 236 4.32 -1.13 11.67
C ARG A 236 5.41 -0.91 12.72
N ASP A 237 5.46 -1.75 13.73
CA ASP A 237 6.48 -1.68 14.77
C ASP A 237 7.88 -1.96 14.21
N VAL A 238 8.01 -3.01 13.38
CA VAL A 238 9.25 -3.30 12.64
C VAL A 238 9.66 -2.12 11.75
N TYR A 239 8.71 -1.53 11.02
CA TYR A 239 8.95 -0.38 10.15
C TYR A 239 9.41 0.85 10.94
N SER A 240 8.72 1.20 12.03
CA SER A 240 9.10 2.33 12.90
C SER A 240 10.48 2.14 13.51
N LEU A 241 10.77 0.94 14.03
CA LEU A 241 12.06 0.65 14.66
C LEU A 241 13.23 0.55 13.67
N HIS A 242 12.95 0.34 12.38
CA HIS A 242 13.97 0.31 11.32
C HIS A 242 14.77 1.61 11.23
N PHE A 243 14.19 2.74 11.64
CA PHE A 243 14.84 4.05 11.60
C PHE A 243 15.80 4.31 12.78
N TYR A 244 15.93 3.38 13.73
CA TYR A 244 16.85 3.55 14.87
C TYR A 244 18.30 3.82 14.43
N PRO A 245 19.01 4.80 15.02
CA PRO A 245 18.66 5.54 16.25
C PRO A 245 17.73 6.74 16.08
N ASP A 246 17.40 7.12 14.85
CA ASP A 246 16.65 8.33 14.52
C ASP A 246 15.13 8.06 14.53
N LEU A 247 14.62 7.64 15.68
CA LEU A 247 13.20 7.32 15.88
C LEU A 247 12.35 8.58 16.08
N ASP A 248 11.14 8.58 15.52
CA ASP A 248 10.10 9.53 15.87
C ASP A 248 9.53 9.25 17.29
N GLU A 249 8.63 10.11 17.76
CA GLU A 249 8.06 9.99 19.11
C GLU A 249 7.37 8.62 19.34
N ALA A 250 6.63 8.13 18.34
CA ALA A 250 5.96 6.84 18.42
C ALA A 250 6.95 5.67 18.47
N GLY A 251 8.01 5.73 17.66
CA GLY A 251 9.10 4.75 17.68
C GLY A 251 9.85 4.74 19.02
N GLN A 252 10.09 5.92 19.62
CA GLN A 252 10.73 6.04 20.93
C GLN A 252 9.87 5.41 22.03
N GLN A 253 8.57 5.72 22.10
CA GLN A 253 7.65 5.12 23.07
C GLN A 253 7.54 3.60 22.92
N LEU A 254 7.50 3.11 21.68
CA LEU A 254 7.51 1.68 21.40
C LEU A 254 8.80 1.02 21.89
N LEU A 255 9.96 1.64 21.65
CA LEU A 255 11.24 1.12 22.12
C LEU A 255 11.31 1.09 23.65
N GLU A 256 10.85 2.14 24.33
CA GLU A 256 10.74 2.18 25.80
C GLU A 256 9.87 1.03 26.32
N THR A 257 8.68 0.84 25.74
CA THR A 257 7.77 -0.26 26.09
C THR A 257 8.45 -1.63 25.94
N LEU A 258 9.18 -1.83 24.83
CA LEU A 258 9.95 -3.07 24.58
C LEU A 258 11.12 -3.28 25.55
N LEU A 259 11.55 -2.23 26.27
CA LEU A 259 12.57 -2.30 27.30
C LEU A 259 11.96 -2.44 28.71
N GLU A 260 10.79 -1.88 28.98
CA GLU A 260 10.23 -1.72 30.33
C GLU A 260 9.99 -3.02 31.16
N ASP A 261 9.66 -4.18 30.57
CA ASP A 261 9.57 -5.46 31.33
C ASP A 261 10.89 -5.95 31.96
N THR A 262 12.01 -5.21 31.86
CA THR A 262 13.22 -5.52 32.62
C THR A 262 13.13 -5.06 34.09
N TRP A 263 12.24 -4.13 34.42
CA TRP A 263 12.18 -3.55 35.78
C TRP A 263 11.55 -4.47 36.83
N ILE A 264 10.61 -5.35 36.45
CA ILE A 264 9.93 -6.23 37.41
C ILE A 264 10.81 -7.43 37.82
N HIS A 265 11.67 -7.93 36.93
CA HIS A 265 12.51 -9.11 37.22
C HIS A 265 13.84 -8.79 37.90
N THR A 266 14.38 -7.58 37.76
CA THR A 266 15.68 -7.20 38.36
C THR A 266 15.57 -6.96 39.88
N PHE A 267 14.39 -6.60 40.40
CA PHE A 267 14.16 -6.47 41.85
C PHE A 267 13.80 -7.79 42.54
N ALA A 268 13.19 -8.75 41.83
CA ALA A 268 12.82 -10.04 42.41
C ALA A 268 14.02 -10.95 42.73
N THR A 269 15.17 -10.73 42.07
CA THR A 269 16.39 -11.54 42.25
C THR A 269 17.34 -10.99 43.31
N ASN A 270 17.23 -9.71 43.70
CA ASN A 270 18.10 -9.07 44.69
C ASN A 270 17.48 -8.94 46.10
N GLY A 271 16.24 -9.42 46.30
CA GLY A 271 15.50 -9.36 47.56
C GLY A 271 15.60 -10.63 48.41
N ARG A 272 16.80 -11.05 48.83
CA ARG A 272 16.97 -12.01 49.95
C ARG A 272 17.93 -11.43 50.98
N PHE A 273 17.42 -10.52 51.82
CA PHE A 273 18.00 -10.28 53.13
C PHE A 273 17.30 -11.20 54.14
N ALA A 274 18.06 -12.13 54.72
CA ALA A 274 17.63 -12.95 55.84
C ALA A 274 17.62 -12.11 57.13
N PRO A 275 16.62 -12.23 58.01
CA PRO A 275 16.66 -11.58 59.30
C PRO A 275 17.54 -12.37 60.28
N GLN A 276 18.38 -11.64 61.03
CA GLN A 276 18.93 -12.10 62.32
C GLN A 276 17.95 -11.74 63.43
#